data_AF-A0A7D9IAT5-F1
#
_entry.id   AF-A0A7D9IAT5-F1
#
_cell.length_a   1.000
_cell.length_b   1.000
_cell.length_c   1.000
_cell.angle_alpha   90.00
_cell.angle_beta   90.00
_cell.angle_gamma   90.00
#
_symmetry.space_group_name_H-M   'P 1'
#
loop_
_entity.id
_entity.type
_entity.pdbx_description
1 polymer ?
#
loop_
_entity_poly.entity_id
_entity_poly.type
_entity_poly.pdbx_seq_one_letter_code
_entity_poly.pdbx_strand_id
1 'polypeptide(L)'
;MLARLYLLRLVTSHTFLYKNLDEYGADHDKEVLDRVAAQGQLLAQNHHKNPTEENPEEADPLAQVVVIPDSGRKIVFDNIDYNQKVHYMTEQHQNVDHHYVTYMSVENCVSGNHLSDELPTGEVMKMENGKCIPSSADNVFLGIYENENDANRIIKILQQFHKFVPCNADQEDNVYGNQGVVGDQLSVERAINGKMVAFNNLYNISSSGDKCTMYSDCNLINRRNVKSDVSAAENACRRFFKIEVESRVIAGALAVLEMDSLDEDKEIFSYKDETSKEEKMEFLRKTATAVVERFVIDQERNDKILTYVQLIQQCTDAKRSVNGEGRYPCRYKGCQKTFAFDRKHRRQHEMQHPQPEVNEYEIANVICDTTIDEDERDDMFAYQRALLDYGMLLLNLWDGISEGDGERVIRCWKFFLMCLKHQGTSANKYSLEALYLMFQLYALLSPKESHHLIWNRFVKNKHGQFGNISLDLNLEFKNKLVKEAIKHLGPSASKKSLDRICHSLGVTADLMAVFDTNLSIYKKSGKHIKKSTKGDLEKVVNELLTQKAFYHTPGREYTFYKNIKPSILNGFDLHKLCTWINEHKKHMILNRHAR
;
A
#
# COMPACT_ATOMS: atom_id res chain seq x y z
N MET A 1 11.98 -15.47 -59.43
CA MET A 1 13.02 -14.55 -58.93
C MET A 1 12.98 -14.52 -57.40
N LEU A 2 13.13 -15.71 -56.81
CA LEU A 2 13.30 -15.98 -55.37
C LEU A 2 14.80 -15.90 -54.97
N ALA A 3 15.62 -15.16 -55.74
CA ALA A 3 17.07 -15.06 -55.56
C ALA A 3 17.57 -13.62 -55.29
N ARG A 4 16.66 -12.63 -55.17
CA ARG A 4 17.00 -11.25 -54.76
C ARG A 4 16.53 -10.88 -53.36
N LEU A 5 15.87 -11.81 -52.66
CA LEU A 5 15.42 -11.66 -51.27
C LEU A 5 16.38 -12.30 -50.25
N TYR A 6 17.60 -12.68 -50.67
CA TYR A 6 18.59 -13.37 -49.84
C TYR A 6 19.70 -12.45 -49.28
N LEU A 7 19.66 -11.13 -49.52
CA LEU A 7 20.77 -10.21 -49.18
C LEU A 7 20.45 -9.03 -48.25
N LEU A 8 19.29 -8.98 -47.60
CA LEU A 8 19.03 -7.96 -46.57
C LEU A 8 18.70 -8.62 -45.22
N ARG A 9 19.74 -9.17 -44.61
CA ARG A 9 19.80 -9.44 -43.17
C ARG A 9 20.28 -8.15 -42.48
N LEU A 10 19.39 -7.59 -41.67
CA LEU A 10 19.61 -6.81 -40.44
C LEU A 10 20.66 -5.66 -40.42
N VAL A 11 20.25 -4.65 -39.64
CA VAL A 11 21.01 -3.60 -38.95
C VAL A 11 21.24 -2.28 -39.70
N THR A 12 21.03 -1.20 -38.93
CA THR A 12 21.50 0.20 -39.07
C THR A 12 20.56 1.13 -39.86
N SER A 13 20.31 2.39 -39.46
CA SER A 13 20.90 3.24 -38.41
C SER A 13 20.02 4.49 -38.20
N HIS A 14 20.07 5.09 -37.00
CA HIS A 14 19.46 6.39 -36.65
C HIS A 14 19.92 7.57 -37.55
N THR A 15 20.92 7.40 -38.41
CA THR A 15 21.45 8.45 -39.29
C THR A 15 20.46 8.90 -40.38
N PHE A 16 19.48 8.07 -40.77
CA PHE A 16 18.47 8.48 -41.77
C PHE A 16 17.47 9.51 -41.20
N LEU A 17 17.17 9.46 -39.90
CA LEU A 17 16.25 10.40 -39.26
C LEU A 17 16.89 11.79 -39.05
N TYR A 18 18.20 11.83 -38.79
CA TYR A 18 18.92 13.09 -38.62
C TYR A 18 19.16 13.83 -39.93
N LYS A 19 19.29 13.11 -41.05
CA LYS A 19 19.50 13.73 -42.37
C LYS A 19 18.26 14.48 -42.87
N ASN A 20 17.06 14.03 -42.50
CA ASN A 20 15.81 14.72 -42.85
C ASN A 20 15.49 15.90 -41.92
N LEU A 21 16.09 15.99 -40.73
CA LEU A 21 15.94 17.14 -39.84
C LEU A 21 16.70 18.38 -40.32
N ASP A 22 17.78 18.19 -41.09
CA ASP A 22 18.51 19.28 -41.75
C ASP A 22 17.85 19.74 -43.07
N GLU A 23 16.93 18.94 -43.62
CA GLU A 23 16.19 19.27 -44.87
C GLU A 23 14.92 20.10 -44.63
N TYR A 24 14.39 20.16 -43.40
CA TYR A 24 13.27 21.03 -43.04
C TYR A 24 13.79 22.34 -42.40
N GLY A 25 14.00 23.35 -43.25
CA GLY A 25 14.50 24.68 -42.88
C GLY A 25 13.66 25.44 -41.85
N ALA A 26 14.17 26.62 -41.47
CA ALA A 26 13.84 27.44 -40.29
C ALA A 26 12.38 27.97 -40.15
N ASP A 27 11.39 27.37 -40.79
CA ASP A 27 9.98 27.78 -40.75
C ASP A 27 8.99 26.58 -40.69
N HIS A 28 9.45 25.36 -40.38
CA HIS A 28 8.58 24.16 -40.32
C HIS A 28 7.41 24.31 -39.34
N ASP A 29 7.61 25.01 -38.23
CA ASP A 29 6.63 25.24 -37.17
C ASP A 29 5.70 26.43 -37.47
N LYS A 30 5.97 27.21 -38.52
CA LYS A 30 5.17 28.39 -38.89
C LYS A 30 3.73 28.05 -39.21
N GLU A 31 3.46 26.97 -39.94
CA GLU A 31 2.09 26.55 -40.26
C GLU A 31 1.32 26.10 -39.00
N VAL A 32 2.01 25.53 -38.02
CA VAL A 32 1.42 25.13 -36.74
C VAL A 32 1.16 26.36 -35.87
N LEU A 33 2.10 27.30 -35.81
CA LEU A 33 1.95 28.56 -35.09
C LEU A 33 0.85 29.45 -35.70
N ASP A 34 0.75 29.50 -37.04
CA ASP A 34 -0.30 30.21 -37.77
C ASP A 34 -1.67 29.57 -37.52
N ARG A 35 -1.76 28.24 -37.44
CA ARG A 35 -3.00 27.54 -37.07
C ARG A 35 -3.39 27.78 -35.61
N VAL A 36 -2.43 27.81 -34.69
CA VAL A 36 -2.66 28.14 -33.27
C VAL A 36 -3.12 29.60 -33.12
N ALA A 37 -2.50 30.52 -33.86
CA ALA A 37 -2.90 31.93 -33.88
C ALA A 37 -4.30 32.13 -34.50
N ALA A 38 -4.60 31.45 -35.61
CA ALA A 38 -5.93 31.48 -36.23
C ALA A 38 -7.00 30.90 -35.30
N GLN A 39 -6.69 29.82 -34.59
CA GLN A 39 -7.62 29.22 -33.62
C GLN A 39 -7.81 30.09 -32.37
N GLY A 40 -6.76 30.77 -31.91
CA GLY A 40 -6.86 31.78 -30.85
C GLY A 40 -7.73 32.98 -31.25
N GLN A 41 -7.62 33.45 -32.50
CA GLN A 41 -8.48 34.51 -33.03
C GLN A 41 -9.93 34.05 -33.22
N LEU A 42 -10.16 32.79 -33.60
CA LEU A 42 -11.49 32.21 -33.72
C LEU A 42 -12.20 32.10 -32.35
N LEU A 43 -11.46 31.72 -31.31
CA LEU A 43 -11.94 31.69 -29.92
C LEU A 43 -12.24 33.10 -29.39
N ALA A 44 -11.44 34.11 -29.76
CA ALA A 44 -11.68 35.51 -29.39
C ALA A 44 -12.89 36.11 -30.12
N GLN A 45 -13.09 35.80 -31.40
CA GLN A 45 -14.26 36.26 -32.18
C GLN A 45 -15.57 35.62 -31.70
N ASN A 46 -15.54 34.39 -31.20
CA ASN A 46 -16.70 33.73 -30.60
C ASN A 46 -17.08 34.32 -29.23
N HIS A 47 -16.15 35.00 -28.54
CA HIS A 47 -16.43 35.73 -27.30
C HIS A 47 -17.09 37.11 -27.51
N HIS A 48 -17.11 37.62 -28.75
CA HIS A 48 -17.71 38.92 -29.11
C HIS A 48 -19.05 38.80 -29.83
N LYS A 49 -19.62 37.60 -29.92
CA LYS A 49 -20.99 37.37 -30.39
C LYS A 49 -21.87 36.87 -29.24
N ASN A 50 -22.04 37.69 -28.21
CA ASN A 50 -23.30 37.67 -27.47
C ASN A 50 -24.31 38.50 -28.28
N PRO A 51 -25.43 37.93 -28.73
CA PRO A 51 -26.49 38.73 -29.32
C PRO A 51 -27.14 39.55 -28.21
N THR A 52 -26.99 40.86 -28.29
CA THR A 52 -28.06 41.77 -27.90
C THR A 52 -29.35 41.31 -28.57
N GLU A 53 -30.36 41.03 -27.74
CA GLU A 53 -31.80 41.05 -28.04
C GLU A 53 -32.23 40.53 -29.42
N GLU A 54 -32.72 39.27 -29.50
CA GLU A 54 -33.97 38.90 -30.19
C GLU A 54 -34.22 37.37 -30.23
N ASN A 55 -35.47 37.00 -29.90
CA ASN A 55 -36.24 35.77 -30.14
C ASN A 55 -35.85 34.39 -29.52
N PRO A 56 -36.78 33.72 -28.80
CA PRO A 56 -36.54 32.45 -28.09
C PRO A 56 -36.96 31.18 -28.84
N GLU A 57 -36.68 31.06 -30.14
CA GLU A 57 -36.97 29.83 -30.90
C GLU A 57 -35.81 29.52 -31.86
N GLU A 58 -34.83 28.75 -31.37
CA GLU A 58 -33.84 27.91 -32.09
C GLU A 58 -32.53 27.85 -31.28
N ALA A 59 -32.51 27.04 -30.22
CA ALA A 59 -31.26 26.63 -29.57
C ALA A 59 -31.03 25.14 -29.89
N ASP A 60 -29.95 24.87 -30.61
CA ASP A 60 -29.44 23.52 -30.88
C ASP A 60 -29.09 22.80 -29.54
N PRO A 61 -29.67 21.63 -29.22
CA PRO A 61 -29.49 20.98 -27.91
C PRO A 61 -28.09 20.40 -27.64
N LEU A 62 -27.13 20.48 -28.56
CA LEU A 62 -25.94 19.62 -28.55
C LEU A 62 -24.59 20.28 -28.22
N ALA A 63 -24.55 21.54 -27.77
CA ALA A 63 -23.30 22.21 -27.42
C ALA A 63 -23.26 22.73 -25.97
N GLN A 64 -23.42 21.85 -24.99
CA GLN A 64 -22.92 22.10 -23.64
C GLN A 64 -21.60 21.33 -23.44
N VAL A 65 -20.48 22.02 -23.64
CA VAL A 65 -19.16 21.53 -23.25
C VAL A 65 -19.09 21.57 -21.72
N VAL A 66 -19.28 20.41 -21.09
CA VAL A 66 -19.14 20.25 -19.64
C VAL A 66 -17.66 20.36 -19.29
N VAL A 67 -17.25 21.49 -18.70
CA VAL A 67 -15.93 21.63 -18.07
C VAL A 67 -15.93 20.78 -16.81
N ILE A 68 -15.24 19.64 -16.85
CA ILE A 68 -15.06 18.75 -15.69
C ILE A 68 -14.08 19.44 -14.72
N PRO A 69 -14.42 19.60 -13.42
CA PRO A 69 -13.50 20.19 -12.47
C PRO A 69 -12.24 19.33 -12.32
N ASP A 70 -11.08 19.98 -12.24
CA ASP A 70 -9.79 19.31 -12.06
C ASP A 70 -9.86 18.42 -10.80
N SER A 71 -9.63 17.12 -11.01
CA SER A 71 -9.56 16.11 -9.95
C SER A 71 -8.34 16.33 -9.04
N GLY A 72 -7.42 17.19 -9.48
CA GLY A 72 -6.12 17.42 -8.90
C GLY A 72 -5.12 16.37 -9.39
N ARG A 73 -3.84 16.63 -9.15
CA ARG A 73 -2.75 15.73 -9.53
C ARG A 73 -1.83 15.47 -8.35
N LYS A 74 -1.33 14.24 -8.26
CA LYS A 74 -0.29 13.86 -7.33
C LYS A 74 1.05 13.80 -8.05
N ILE A 75 2.07 14.37 -7.45
CA ILE A 75 3.45 14.27 -7.93
C ILE A 75 4.15 13.21 -7.09
N VAL A 76 4.75 12.24 -7.76
CA VAL A 76 5.51 11.14 -7.16
C VAL A 76 6.96 11.31 -7.56
N PHE A 77 7.88 11.14 -6.61
CA PHE A 77 9.33 11.29 -6.82
C PHE A 77 10.02 9.96 -6.52
N ASP A 78 11.11 9.64 -7.21
CA ASP A 78 12.02 8.51 -6.90
C ASP A 78 13.45 8.86 -7.30
N ASN A 79 14.41 8.28 -6.60
CA ASN A 79 15.83 8.42 -6.91
C ASN A 79 16.18 7.51 -8.11
N ILE A 80 16.94 8.06 -9.05
CA ILE A 80 17.49 7.33 -10.18
C ILE A 80 19.00 7.48 -10.21
N ASP A 81 19.66 6.41 -9.77
CA ASP A 81 21.11 6.28 -9.84
C ASP A 81 21.51 5.46 -11.08
N TYR A 82 22.55 5.93 -11.78
CA TYR A 82 23.15 5.18 -12.88
C TYR A 82 24.65 5.45 -13.01
N ASN A 83 25.37 4.41 -13.42
CA ASN A 83 26.78 4.49 -13.76
C ASN A 83 26.92 4.71 -15.26
N GLN A 84 27.47 5.86 -15.66
CA GLN A 84 27.78 6.16 -17.04
C GLN A 84 29.17 5.65 -17.38
N LYS A 85 29.22 4.63 -18.26
CA LYS A 85 30.48 4.07 -18.74
C LYS A 85 31.00 4.87 -19.93
N VAL A 86 32.24 5.32 -19.85
CA VAL A 86 32.92 5.96 -20.99
C VAL A 86 33.39 4.90 -22.00
N HIS A 87 33.48 5.24 -23.29
CA HIS A 87 33.95 4.31 -24.31
C HIS A 87 35.42 3.91 -24.12
N TYR A 88 36.25 4.87 -23.70
CA TYR A 88 37.67 4.67 -23.42
C TYR A 88 37.99 5.36 -22.10
N MET A 89 38.43 4.58 -21.11
CA MET A 89 38.83 5.13 -19.81
C MET A 89 40.23 5.72 -19.93
N THR A 90 40.39 6.98 -19.52
CA THR A 90 41.69 7.65 -19.39
C THR A 90 41.78 8.30 -18.02
N GLU A 91 42.97 8.70 -17.57
CA GLU A 91 43.14 9.39 -16.28
C GLU A 91 42.21 10.60 -16.10
N GLN A 92 41.88 11.29 -17.19
CA GLN A 92 41.02 12.48 -17.23
C GLN A 92 39.55 12.16 -17.60
N HIS A 93 39.25 10.92 -17.97
CA HIS A 93 37.92 10.48 -18.43
C HIS A 93 37.58 9.12 -17.81
N GLN A 94 36.96 9.18 -16.64
CA GLN A 94 36.55 8.01 -15.85
C GLN A 94 35.04 7.78 -15.98
N ASN A 95 34.59 6.60 -15.56
CA ASN A 95 33.15 6.36 -15.39
C ASN A 95 32.60 7.30 -14.32
N VAL A 96 31.40 7.79 -14.53
CA VAL A 96 30.76 8.76 -13.62
C VAL A 96 29.49 8.15 -13.06
N ASP A 97 29.37 8.19 -11.74
CA ASP A 97 28.11 7.89 -11.06
C ASP A 97 27.24 9.14 -11.01
N HIS A 98 26.00 8.99 -11.46
CA HIS A 98 25.03 10.05 -11.53
C HIS A 98 23.88 9.77 -10.57
N HIS A 99 23.53 10.78 -9.78
CA HIS A 99 22.43 10.75 -8.81
C HIS A 99 21.36 11.76 -9.25
N TYR A 100 20.24 11.27 -9.77
CA TYR A 100 19.13 12.11 -10.24
C TYR A 100 17.84 11.76 -9.48
N VAL A 101 16.83 12.61 -9.65
CA VAL A 101 15.47 12.35 -9.17
C VAL A 101 14.53 12.34 -10.37
N THR A 102 13.78 11.25 -10.51
CA THR A 102 12.63 11.17 -11.41
C THR A 102 11.39 11.64 -10.70
N TYR A 103 10.49 12.30 -11.43
CA TYR A 103 9.16 12.61 -10.94
C TYR A 103 8.10 12.27 -11.98
N MET A 104 6.91 11.93 -11.51
CA MET A 104 5.74 11.62 -12.33
C MET A 104 4.53 12.32 -11.74
N SER A 105 3.79 13.02 -12.59
CA SER A 105 2.48 13.55 -12.22
C SER A 105 1.41 12.55 -12.63
N VAL A 106 0.51 12.21 -11.71
CA VAL A 106 -0.63 11.33 -11.94
C VAL A 106 -1.90 12.05 -11.54
N GLU A 107 -2.91 11.99 -12.41
CA GLU A 107 -4.23 12.54 -12.12
C GLU A 107 -4.91 11.75 -11.01
N ASN A 108 -5.59 12.45 -10.10
CA ASN A 108 -6.30 11.84 -8.99
C ASN A 108 -7.48 11.03 -9.51
N CYS A 109 -7.57 9.77 -9.08
CA CYS A 109 -8.71 8.90 -9.37
C CYS A 109 -9.95 9.29 -8.55
N VAL A 110 -9.75 9.88 -7.37
CA VAL A 110 -10.82 10.33 -6.47
C VAL A 110 -10.59 11.80 -6.09
N SER A 111 -11.59 12.64 -6.36
CA SER A 111 -11.55 14.06 -6.01
C SER A 111 -11.94 14.30 -4.55
N GLY A 112 -11.20 15.20 -3.89
CA GLY A 112 -11.46 15.68 -2.54
C GLY A 112 -12.13 17.06 -2.52
N ASN A 113 -12.51 17.64 -3.66
CA ASN A 113 -12.97 19.04 -3.73
C ASN A 113 -14.23 19.34 -2.91
N HIS A 114 -14.93 18.31 -2.43
CA HIS A 114 -16.06 18.41 -1.51
C HIS A 114 -15.66 18.54 -0.03
N LEU A 115 -14.36 18.47 0.27
CA LEU A 115 -13.80 18.50 1.63
C LEU A 115 -13.06 19.80 1.89
N SER A 116 -12.99 20.18 3.17
CA SER A 116 -12.28 21.38 3.60
C SER A 116 -10.78 21.30 3.32
N ASP A 117 -10.23 22.40 2.83
CA ASP A 117 -8.80 22.68 2.70
C ASP A 117 -8.19 23.22 4.02
N GLU A 118 -9.02 23.48 5.04
CA GLU A 118 -8.51 23.96 6.33
C GLU A 118 -7.70 22.88 7.02
N LEU A 119 -6.48 23.25 7.43
CA LEU A 119 -5.65 22.39 8.26
C LEU A 119 -6.36 22.10 9.58
N PRO A 120 -6.18 20.90 10.16
CA PRO A 120 -6.73 20.59 11.46
C PRO A 120 -6.26 21.63 12.49
N THR A 121 -7.18 22.25 13.21
CA THR A 121 -6.89 23.21 14.30
C THR A 121 -6.20 22.56 15.51
N GLY A 122 -5.97 21.24 15.46
CA GLY A 122 -5.32 20.46 16.50
C GLY A 122 -3.84 20.24 16.24
N GLU A 123 -2.98 20.70 17.15
CA GLU A 123 -1.56 20.33 17.18
C GLU A 123 -1.39 18.81 17.18
N VAL A 124 -0.38 18.28 16.48
CA VAL A 124 -0.03 16.84 16.42
C VAL A 124 0.04 16.15 17.80
N MET A 125 0.28 16.92 18.86
CA MET A 125 0.29 16.46 20.25
C MET A 125 -1.09 16.09 20.81
N LYS A 126 -2.18 16.59 20.22
CA LYS A 126 -3.58 16.28 20.55
C LYS A 126 -4.08 15.03 19.82
N MET A 127 -3.34 14.51 18.84
CA MET A 127 -3.69 13.26 18.18
C MET A 127 -3.62 12.11 19.19
N GLU A 128 -4.65 11.28 19.26
CA GLU A 128 -4.65 10.09 20.10
C GLU A 128 -3.68 9.03 19.55
N ASN A 129 -2.94 8.34 20.42
CA ASN A 129 -2.05 7.25 20.00
C ASN A 129 -2.82 6.10 19.33
N GLY A 130 -4.08 5.88 19.72
CA GLY A 130 -4.95 4.86 19.14
C GLY A 130 -5.22 5.02 17.65
N LYS A 131 -5.03 6.21 17.06
CA LYS A 131 -5.14 6.39 15.60
C LYS A 131 -4.01 5.74 14.81
N CYS A 132 -2.84 5.54 15.44
CA CYS A 132 -1.70 4.86 14.81
C CYS A 132 -1.79 3.32 14.91
N ILE A 133 -2.68 2.80 15.74
CA ILE A 133 -2.73 1.39 16.14
C ILE A 133 -4.08 0.82 15.67
N PRO A 134 -4.18 -0.47 15.33
CA PRO A 134 -5.46 -1.07 15.00
C PRO A 134 -6.49 -0.93 16.12
N SER A 135 -7.73 -0.63 15.73
CA SER A 135 -8.92 -0.58 16.60
C SER A 135 -9.82 -1.81 16.39
N SER A 136 -10.85 -1.98 17.23
CA SER A 136 -11.84 -3.05 17.04
C SER A 136 -12.52 -2.99 15.66
N ALA A 137 -12.75 -1.79 15.11
CA ALA A 137 -13.24 -1.60 13.74
C ALA A 137 -12.21 -2.01 12.66
N ASP A 138 -10.92 -1.97 12.99
CA ASP A 138 -9.84 -2.44 12.11
C ASP A 138 -9.64 -3.97 12.20
N ASN A 139 -10.10 -4.59 13.30
CA ASN A 139 -10.09 -6.04 13.54
C ASN A 139 -11.32 -6.76 12.95
N VAL A 140 -12.33 -6.03 12.47
CA VAL A 140 -13.47 -6.64 11.78
C VAL A 140 -13.03 -7.16 10.41
N PHE A 141 -13.28 -8.44 10.16
CA PHE A 141 -13.23 -9.02 8.83
C PHE A 141 -14.23 -8.29 7.93
N LEU A 142 -13.77 -7.27 7.19
CA LEU A 142 -14.50 -6.78 6.02
C LEU A 142 -14.31 -7.86 4.96
N GLY A 143 -15.26 -8.80 4.94
CA GLY A 143 -15.08 -10.08 4.28
C GLY A 143 -14.93 -10.04 2.77
N ILE A 144 -15.12 -11.20 2.14
CA ILE A 144 -15.16 -11.32 0.68
C ILE A 144 -16.38 -10.53 0.18
N TYR A 145 -16.13 -9.46 -0.57
CA TYR A 145 -17.15 -8.80 -1.36
C TYR A 145 -17.52 -9.72 -2.52
N GLU A 146 -18.75 -10.21 -2.51
CA GLU A 146 -19.34 -10.68 -3.76
C GLU A 146 -19.75 -9.48 -4.60
N ASN A 147 -19.32 -9.54 -5.85
CA ASN A 147 -19.74 -8.71 -6.95
C ASN A 147 -21.28 -8.68 -7.04
N GLU A 148 -21.93 -7.55 -6.75
CA GLU A 148 -23.27 -7.27 -7.26
C GLU A 148 -23.15 -6.52 -8.60
N ASN A 149 -22.78 -7.27 -9.63
CA ASN A 149 -23.24 -6.99 -10.99
C ASN A 149 -24.75 -7.29 -11.05
N ASP A 150 -25.56 -6.39 -10.50
CA ASP A 150 -26.93 -6.20 -10.96
C ASP A 150 -27.05 -4.81 -11.58
N ALA A 151 -27.27 -4.80 -12.90
CA ALA A 151 -27.35 -3.59 -13.71
C ALA A 151 -28.49 -2.66 -13.28
N ASN A 152 -29.47 -3.13 -12.49
CA ASN A 152 -30.70 -2.39 -12.22
C ASN A 152 -30.70 -1.53 -10.94
N ARG A 153 -29.68 -1.62 -10.05
CA ARG A 153 -29.59 -0.75 -8.85
C ARG A 153 -28.60 0.40 -8.96
N ILE A 154 -27.47 0.22 -9.64
CA ILE A 154 -26.48 1.29 -9.88
C ILE A 154 -27.06 2.42 -10.75
N ILE A 155 -27.96 2.11 -11.69
CA ILE A 155 -28.61 3.11 -12.56
C ILE A 155 -29.53 4.04 -11.76
N LYS A 156 -30.21 3.55 -10.71
CA LYS A 156 -31.06 4.41 -9.84
C LYS A 156 -30.25 5.34 -8.93
N ILE A 157 -29.04 4.94 -8.55
CA ILE A 157 -28.11 5.75 -7.74
C ILE A 157 -27.45 6.82 -8.62
N LEU A 158 -26.97 6.45 -9.81
CA LEU A 158 -26.36 7.38 -10.77
C LEU A 158 -27.35 8.44 -11.28
N GLN A 159 -28.64 8.12 -11.39
CA GLN A 159 -29.69 9.07 -11.82
C GLN A 159 -30.13 10.06 -10.72
N GLN A 160 -29.81 9.83 -9.45
CA GLN A 160 -30.03 10.80 -8.37
C GLN A 160 -28.87 11.79 -8.18
N PHE A 161 -27.63 11.40 -8.51
CA PHE A 161 -26.45 12.26 -8.35
C PHE A 161 -26.23 13.27 -9.49
N HIS A 162 -26.91 13.13 -10.63
CA HIS A 162 -26.82 14.07 -11.75
C HIS A 162 -27.71 15.32 -11.63
N LYS A 163 -28.35 15.55 -10.48
CA LYS A 163 -29.28 16.68 -10.27
C LYS A 163 -28.79 17.75 -9.28
N PHE A 164 -27.58 17.61 -8.74
CA PHE A 164 -27.02 18.58 -7.80
C PHE A 164 -25.51 18.74 -8.02
N VAL A 165 -24.93 19.76 -8.65
CA VAL A 165 -25.27 21.19 -8.71
C VAL A 165 -24.10 21.87 -9.49
N PRO A 166 -24.24 23.14 -9.93
CA PRO A 166 -23.46 23.83 -10.94
C PRO A 166 -22.26 24.66 -10.43
N CYS A 167 -21.55 25.28 -11.37
CA CYS A 167 -20.53 26.32 -11.15
C CYS A 167 -20.90 27.56 -12.00
N ASN A 168 -20.91 28.74 -11.38
CA ASN A 168 -20.96 30.03 -12.07
C ASN A 168 -19.64 30.75 -11.79
N ALA A 169 -18.99 31.22 -12.85
CA ALA A 169 -17.97 32.25 -12.76
C ALA A 169 -18.64 33.62 -12.71
N ASP A 170 -18.04 34.58 -12.01
CA ASP A 170 -17.48 35.77 -12.66
C ASP A 170 -16.80 36.71 -11.64
N GLN A 171 -15.67 37.27 -12.09
CA GLN A 171 -14.90 38.43 -11.58
C GLN A 171 -13.63 38.19 -10.72
N GLU A 172 -12.52 38.57 -11.35
CA GLU A 172 -11.23 39.12 -10.88
C GLU A 172 -10.22 38.34 -10.03
N ASP A 173 -10.51 37.15 -9.48
CA ASP A 173 -9.45 36.33 -8.86
C ASP A 173 -9.49 34.87 -9.35
N ASN A 174 -8.49 34.49 -10.15
CA ASN A 174 -8.24 33.11 -10.54
C ASN A 174 -7.83 32.28 -9.32
N VAL A 175 -8.79 31.70 -8.59
CA VAL A 175 -8.51 30.73 -7.52
C VAL A 175 -8.53 29.31 -8.11
N TYR A 176 -7.35 28.80 -8.43
CA TYR A 176 -7.13 27.38 -8.68
C TYR A 176 -6.98 26.64 -7.34
N GLY A 177 -7.52 25.42 -7.24
CA GLY A 177 -7.44 24.62 -6.03
C GLY A 177 -6.00 24.28 -5.64
N ASN A 178 -5.69 24.29 -4.34
CA ASN A 178 -4.38 23.95 -3.80
C ASN A 178 -3.93 22.53 -4.21
N GLN A 179 -2.68 22.42 -4.66
CA GLN A 179 -2.06 21.18 -5.12
C GLN A 179 -1.32 20.49 -3.95
N GLY A 180 -1.83 19.35 -3.47
CA GLY A 180 -1.13 18.55 -2.47
C GLY A 180 0.15 17.93 -3.03
N VAL A 181 1.32 18.39 -2.57
CA VAL A 181 2.61 17.77 -2.85
C VAL A 181 2.91 16.75 -1.74
N VAL A 182 2.80 15.47 -2.05
CA VAL A 182 3.18 14.39 -1.11
C VAL A 182 4.50 13.78 -1.59
N GLY A 183 5.59 14.12 -0.90
CA GLY A 183 6.92 13.54 -1.13
C GLY A 183 7.07 12.13 -0.58
N ASP A 184 7.97 11.37 -1.23
CA ASP A 184 8.52 10.04 -0.90
C ASP A 184 7.70 9.14 0.06
N GLN A 185 7.03 8.13 -0.49
CA GLN A 185 6.48 6.98 0.25
C GLN A 185 7.01 5.65 -0.33
N LEU A 186 8.18 5.71 -0.99
CA LEU A 186 8.67 4.78 -2.03
C LEU A 186 8.94 3.34 -1.58
N SER A 187 8.97 3.04 -0.28
CA SER A 187 9.24 1.67 0.21
C SER A 187 8.05 1.03 0.92
N VAL A 188 7.06 1.85 1.22
CA VAL A 188 5.90 1.52 2.03
C VAL A 188 4.94 0.72 1.14
N GLU A 189 4.49 1.30 0.02
CA GLU A 189 3.39 0.75 -0.78
C GLU A 189 3.65 -0.62 -1.44
N ARG A 190 4.90 -1.03 -1.68
CA ARG A 190 5.22 -2.36 -2.23
C ARG A 190 5.24 -3.49 -1.21
N ALA A 191 5.14 -3.15 0.09
CA ALA A 191 5.23 -4.11 1.20
C ALA A 191 6.48 -5.01 1.15
N ILE A 192 7.58 -4.57 0.51
CA ILE A 192 8.84 -5.34 0.45
C ILE A 192 9.30 -5.64 1.86
N ASN A 193 9.27 -4.63 2.72
CA ASN A 193 9.65 -4.75 4.11
C ASN A 193 8.67 -5.60 4.92
N GLY A 194 7.38 -5.57 4.55
CA GLY A 194 6.41 -6.50 5.10
C GLY A 194 6.81 -7.96 4.81
N LYS A 195 7.13 -8.29 3.56
CA LYS A 195 7.66 -9.63 3.23
C LYS A 195 8.98 -9.93 3.96
N MET A 196 9.88 -8.96 4.10
CA MET A 196 11.11 -9.15 4.87
C MET A 196 10.83 -9.53 6.32
N VAL A 197 9.82 -8.95 6.97
CA VAL A 197 9.40 -9.38 8.31
C VAL A 197 9.02 -10.86 8.30
N ALA A 198 8.18 -11.32 7.36
CA ALA A 198 7.84 -12.74 7.28
C ALA A 198 9.08 -13.63 7.11
N PHE A 199 9.97 -13.30 6.17
CA PHE A 199 11.16 -14.11 5.88
C PHE A 199 12.17 -14.09 7.03
N ASN A 200 12.37 -12.96 7.69
CA ASN A 200 13.28 -12.84 8.83
C ASN A 200 12.83 -13.70 10.02
N ASN A 201 11.51 -13.79 10.27
CA ASN A 201 10.99 -14.55 11.39
C ASN A 201 10.71 -16.02 11.05
N LEU A 202 10.31 -16.33 9.82
CA LEU A 202 9.73 -17.64 9.47
C LEU A 202 10.49 -18.40 8.36
N TYR A 203 11.51 -17.82 7.72
CA TYR A 203 12.26 -18.48 6.65
C TYR A 203 13.75 -18.62 7.00
N ASN A 204 14.16 -19.79 7.50
CA ASN A 204 15.55 -20.06 7.86
C ASN A 204 16.05 -21.41 7.33
N ILE A 205 17.27 -21.44 6.78
CA ILE A 205 17.89 -22.66 6.24
C ILE A 205 18.02 -23.80 7.26
N SER A 206 18.23 -23.44 8.53
CA SER A 206 18.35 -24.38 9.63
C SER A 206 17.02 -25.09 9.95
N SER A 207 15.88 -24.57 9.49
CA SER A 207 14.57 -25.23 9.64
C SER A 207 14.28 -26.23 8.51
N SER A 208 15.28 -26.63 7.72
CA SER A 208 15.09 -27.60 6.62
C SER A 208 14.52 -28.95 7.07
N GLY A 209 14.87 -29.42 8.28
CA GLY A 209 14.32 -30.62 8.90
C GLY A 209 12.98 -30.42 9.61
N ASP A 210 12.60 -29.16 9.88
CA ASP A 210 11.33 -28.81 10.51
C ASP A 210 10.24 -28.77 9.43
N LYS A 211 9.53 -29.89 9.26
CA LYS A 211 8.44 -30.02 8.28
C LYS A 211 7.37 -28.95 8.46
N CYS A 212 6.68 -28.58 7.38
CA CYS A 212 5.63 -27.55 7.39
C CYS A 212 6.12 -26.14 7.78
N THR A 213 7.43 -25.89 7.69
CA THR A 213 8.02 -24.54 7.75
C THR A 213 8.29 -24.04 6.33
N MET A 214 8.27 -22.71 6.12
CA MET A 214 8.51 -22.12 4.80
C MET A 214 9.82 -22.59 4.16
N TYR A 215 10.89 -22.80 4.93
CA TYR A 215 12.13 -23.29 4.34
C TYR A 215 12.04 -24.76 3.93
N SER A 216 11.40 -25.61 4.75
CA SER A 216 11.16 -27.01 4.43
C SER A 216 10.24 -27.14 3.21
N ASP A 217 9.15 -26.37 3.17
CA ASP A 217 8.19 -26.33 2.07
C ASP A 217 8.86 -25.85 0.77
N CYS A 218 9.72 -24.84 0.85
CA CYS A 218 10.53 -24.37 -0.29
C CYS A 218 11.38 -25.50 -0.91
N ASN A 219 11.93 -26.40 -0.08
CA ASN A 219 12.67 -27.58 -0.55
C ASN A 219 11.72 -28.63 -1.14
N LEU A 220 10.58 -28.89 -0.47
CA LEU A 220 9.55 -29.84 -0.90
C LEU A 220 9.04 -29.54 -2.33
N ILE A 221 8.79 -28.27 -2.64
CA ILE A 221 8.34 -27.82 -3.97
C ILE A 221 9.49 -27.34 -4.88
N ASN A 222 10.75 -27.56 -4.47
CA ASN A 222 11.96 -27.28 -5.26
C ASN A 222 12.05 -25.83 -5.79
N ARG A 223 11.70 -24.84 -4.96
CA ARG A 223 11.71 -23.40 -5.29
C ARG A 223 13.08 -22.74 -5.08
N ARG A 224 14.08 -23.18 -5.84
CA ARG A 224 15.50 -22.75 -5.71
C ARG A 224 15.80 -21.27 -5.97
N ASN A 225 14.86 -20.54 -6.54
CA ASN A 225 15.01 -19.10 -6.84
C ASN A 225 14.53 -18.19 -5.70
N VAL A 226 13.96 -18.76 -4.63
CA VAL A 226 13.64 -18.04 -3.40
C VAL A 226 14.93 -17.83 -2.61
N LYS A 227 15.10 -16.64 -2.05
CA LYS A 227 16.29 -16.25 -1.27
C LYS A 227 15.87 -15.65 0.06
N SER A 228 16.73 -15.78 1.07
CA SER A 228 16.55 -15.08 2.36
C SER A 228 16.58 -13.57 2.20
N ASP A 229 17.43 -13.04 1.30
CA ASP A 229 17.34 -11.65 0.88
C ASP A 229 16.19 -11.46 -0.12
N VAL A 230 15.05 -11.01 0.42
CA VAL A 230 13.82 -10.75 -0.34
C VAL A 230 14.03 -9.65 -1.40
N SER A 231 14.90 -8.67 -1.16
CA SER A 231 15.12 -7.56 -2.11
C SER A 231 15.79 -8.07 -3.40
N ALA A 232 16.73 -9.00 -3.28
CA ALA A 232 17.43 -9.62 -4.40
C ALA A 232 16.57 -10.59 -5.21
N ALA A 233 15.41 -11.03 -4.70
CA ALA A 233 14.54 -12.03 -5.34
C ALA A 233 13.04 -11.73 -5.17
N GLU A 234 12.66 -10.45 -5.19
CA GLU A 234 11.32 -9.96 -4.82
C GLU A 234 10.17 -10.77 -5.42
N ASN A 235 10.18 -10.96 -6.74
CA ASN A 235 9.12 -11.64 -7.46
C ASN A 235 9.05 -13.14 -7.15
N ALA A 236 10.19 -13.78 -6.91
CA ALA A 236 10.25 -15.19 -6.56
C ALA A 236 9.72 -15.40 -5.13
N CYS A 237 10.21 -14.60 -4.17
CA CYS A 237 9.77 -14.62 -2.79
C CYS A 237 8.28 -14.28 -2.65
N ARG A 238 7.78 -13.29 -3.39
CA ARG A 238 6.34 -12.93 -3.41
C ARG A 238 5.46 -14.08 -3.88
N ARG A 239 5.84 -14.75 -4.97
CA ARG A 239 5.06 -15.90 -5.50
C ARG A 239 5.10 -17.09 -4.57
N PHE A 240 6.25 -17.38 -3.97
CA PHE A 240 6.40 -18.44 -3.00
C PHE A 240 5.56 -18.18 -1.75
N PHE A 241 5.68 -16.98 -1.16
CA PHE A 241 4.91 -16.60 0.02
C PHE A 241 3.39 -16.70 -0.21
N LYS A 242 2.92 -16.35 -1.41
CA LYS A 242 1.50 -16.53 -1.76
C LYS A 242 1.08 -18.00 -1.72
N ILE A 243 1.89 -18.93 -2.24
CA ILE A 243 1.63 -20.38 -2.15
C ILE A 243 1.58 -20.82 -0.69
N GLU A 244 2.52 -20.36 0.13
CA GLU A 244 2.61 -20.72 1.56
C GLU A 244 1.36 -20.31 2.36
N VAL A 245 0.80 -19.12 2.08
CA VAL A 245 -0.41 -18.66 2.76
C VAL A 245 -1.65 -19.38 2.19
N GLU A 246 -1.76 -19.50 0.86
CA GLU A 246 -2.90 -20.17 0.22
C GLU A 246 -3.01 -21.65 0.62
N SER A 247 -1.90 -22.38 0.67
CA SER A 247 -1.88 -23.79 1.11
C SER A 247 -2.35 -23.94 2.56
N ARG A 248 -1.94 -23.02 3.44
CA ARG A 248 -2.35 -22.99 4.85
C ARG A 248 -3.81 -22.61 5.04
N VAL A 249 -4.33 -21.68 4.25
CA VAL A 249 -5.77 -21.36 4.25
C VAL A 249 -6.58 -22.59 3.83
N ILE A 250 -6.13 -23.32 2.79
CA ILE A 250 -6.79 -24.55 2.35
C ILE A 250 -6.71 -25.64 3.42
N ALA A 251 -5.53 -25.90 3.98
CA ALA A 251 -5.36 -26.91 5.02
C ALA A 251 -6.16 -26.56 6.30
N GLY A 252 -6.21 -25.27 6.68
CA GLY A 252 -7.05 -24.79 7.78
C GLY A 252 -8.55 -24.96 7.49
N ALA A 253 -8.99 -24.69 6.26
CA ALA A 253 -10.37 -24.95 5.85
C ALA A 253 -10.72 -26.43 5.92
N LEU A 254 -9.87 -27.32 5.41
CA LEU A 254 -10.06 -28.77 5.53
C LEU A 254 -10.13 -29.20 6.99
N ALA A 255 -9.30 -28.64 7.87
CA ALA A 255 -9.35 -28.94 9.30
C ALA A 255 -10.67 -28.46 9.97
N VAL A 256 -11.22 -27.32 9.56
CA VAL A 256 -12.53 -26.83 10.02
C VAL A 256 -13.68 -27.69 9.50
N LEU A 257 -13.58 -28.16 8.26
CA LEU A 257 -14.56 -29.03 7.62
C LEU A 257 -14.41 -30.51 8.01
N GLU A 258 -13.39 -30.82 8.82
CA GLU A 258 -13.02 -32.17 9.25
C GLU A 258 -12.82 -33.11 8.05
N MET A 259 -12.03 -32.65 7.08
CA MET A 259 -11.61 -33.41 5.90
C MET A 259 -10.12 -33.77 6.02
N ASP A 260 -9.79 -35.03 5.76
CA ASP A 260 -8.44 -35.59 5.85
C ASP A 260 -7.66 -35.48 4.53
N SER A 261 -8.33 -35.21 3.40
CA SER A 261 -7.68 -35.06 2.10
C SER A 261 -8.38 -34.06 1.16
N LEU A 262 -7.63 -33.61 0.14
CA LEU A 262 -8.16 -32.72 -0.91
C LEU A 262 -9.21 -33.39 -1.80
N ASP A 263 -9.16 -34.71 -1.92
CA ASP A 263 -10.05 -35.51 -2.79
C ASP A 263 -11.20 -36.16 -2.00
N GLU A 264 -11.33 -35.85 -0.70
CA GLU A 264 -12.39 -36.41 0.12
C GLU A 264 -13.75 -35.85 -0.31
N ASP A 265 -14.66 -36.74 -0.67
CA ASP A 265 -16.04 -36.41 -0.98
C ASP A 265 -16.89 -36.57 0.29
N LYS A 266 -16.87 -35.53 1.13
CA LYS A 266 -17.66 -35.47 2.37
C LYS A 266 -18.87 -34.59 2.13
N GLU A 267 -20.07 -35.12 2.39
CA GLU A 267 -21.32 -34.37 2.27
C GLU A 267 -21.49 -33.38 3.44
N ILE A 268 -20.66 -32.32 3.43
CA ILE A 268 -20.60 -31.28 4.46
C ILE A 268 -21.75 -30.28 4.30
N PHE A 269 -22.15 -30.07 3.05
CA PHE A 269 -23.22 -29.16 2.67
C PHE A 269 -24.09 -29.85 1.62
N SER A 270 -25.35 -30.14 1.97
CA SER A 270 -26.29 -30.80 1.07
C SER A 270 -26.74 -29.81 -0.01
N TYR A 271 -26.09 -29.88 -1.17
CA TYR A 271 -26.54 -29.16 -2.35
C TYR A 271 -27.83 -29.80 -2.85
N LYS A 272 -28.94 -29.06 -2.76
CA LYS A 272 -30.13 -29.36 -3.56
C LYS A 272 -29.99 -28.60 -4.87
N ASP A 273 -30.57 -29.10 -5.96
CA ASP A 273 -30.52 -28.43 -7.27
C ASP A 273 -31.07 -26.98 -7.23
N GLU A 274 -31.85 -26.65 -6.20
CA GLU A 274 -32.45 -25.33 -5.95
C GLU A 274 -31.65 -24.42 -4.99
N THR A 275 -30.49 -24.84 -4.47
CA THR A 275 -29.71 -24.03 -3.51
C THR A 275 -29.28 -22.71 -4.14
N SER A 276 -29.68 -21.60 -3.50
CA SER A 276 -29.48 -20.25 -4.03
C SER A 276 -28.01 -19.82 -3.98
N LYS A 277 -27.64 -18.78 -4.74
CA LYS A 277 -26.28 -18.23 -4.70
C LYS A 277 -25.96 -17.68 -3.31
N GLU A 278 -26.96 -17.07 -2.66
CA GLU A 278 -26.87 -16.50 -1.33
C GLU A 278 -26.61 -17.57 -0.26
N GLU A 279 -27.26 -18.73 -0.35
CA GLU A 279 -27.02 -19.85 0.56
C GLU A 279 -25.59 -20.41 0.43
N LYS A 280 -25.07 -20.50 -0.81
CA LYS A 280 -23.69 -20.93 -1.07
C LYS A 280 -22.68 -19.92 -0.53
N MET A 281 -22.94 -18.63 -0.75
CA MET A 281 -22.12 -17.55 -0.22
C MET A 281 -22.10 -17.57 1.31
N GLU A 282 -23.25 -17.79 1.94
CA GLU A 282 -23.37 -17.85 3.39
C GLU A 282 -22.59 -19.02 3.98
N PHE A 283 -22.64 -20.20 3.35
CA PHE A 283 -21.80 -21.33 3.75
C PHE A 283 -20.31 -20.99 3.66
N LEU A 284 -19.85 -20.44 2.53
CA LEU A 284 -18.45 -20.04 2.34
C LEU A 284 -18.01 -18.99 3.38
N ARG A 285 -18.88 -18.02 3.68
CA ARG A 285 -18.62 -17.00 4.71
C ARG A 285 -18.47 -17.63 6.08
N LYS A 286 -19.37 -18.53 6.47
CA LYS A 286 -19.29 -19.24 7.76
C LYS A 286 -18.00 -20.05 7.88
N THR A 287 -17.63 -20.80 6.84
CA THR A 287 -16.37 -21.55 6.83
C THR A 287 -15.16 -20.61 6.92
N ALA A 288 -15.13 -19.54 6.12
CA ALA A 288 -14.04 -18.56 6.14
C ALA A 288 -13.89 -17.89 7.51
N THR A 289 -15.01 -17.48 8.12
CA THR A 289 -15.03 -16.92 9.48
C THR A 289 -14.44 -17.91 10.48
N ALA A 290 -14.84 -19.18 10.43
CA ALA A 290 -14.30 -20.21 11.32
C ALA A 290 -12.79 -20.44 11.13
N VAL A 291 -12.27 -20.40 9.89
CA VAL A 291 -10.82 -20.46 9.64
C VAL A 291 -10.10 -19.27 10.28
N VAL A 292 -10.65 -18.07 10.09
CA VAL A 292 -10.06 -16.83 10.61
C VAL A 292 -10.05 -16.80 12.14
N GLU A 293 -11.18 -17.10 12.76
CA GLU A 293 -11.33 -17.11 14.22
C GLU A 293 -10.45 -18.18 14.88
N ARG A 294 -10.31 -19.36 14.24
CA ARG A 294 -9.56 -20.47 14.83
C ARG A 294 -8.05 -20.35 14.66
N PHE A 295 -7.58 -19.83 13.51
CA PHE A 295 -6.16 -19.91 13.15
C PHE A 295 -5.47 -18.58 12.91
N VAL A 296 -6.20 -17.49 12.69
CA VAL A 296 -5.63 -16.19 12.29
C VAL A 296 -5.74 -15.16 13.40
N ILE A 297 -6.97 -14.87 13.86
CA ILE A 297 -7.23 -13.79 14.82
C ILE A 297 -7.06 -14.30 16.25
N ASP A 298 -6.31 -13.55 17.04
CA ASP A 298 -6.27 -13.68 18.49
C ASP A 298 -7.09 -12.54 19.12
N GLN A 299 -8.36 -12.84 19.38
CA GLN A 299 -9.31 -11.84 19.87
C GLN A 299 -8.94 -11.33 21.27
N GLU A 300 -8.52 -12.23 22.17
CA GLU A 300 -8.12 -11.87 23.53
C GLU A 300 -6.92 -10.91 23.52
N ARG A 301 -5.89 -11.21 22.72
CA ARG A 301 -4.74 -10.34 22.55
C ARG A 301 -5.14 -8.99 21.97
N ASN A 302 -5.99 -8.97 20.95
CA ASN A 302 -6.41 -7.74 20.29
C ASN A 302 -7.24 -6.84 21.23
N ASP A 303 -8.12 -7.41 22.04
CA ASP A 303 -8.91 -6.70 23.04
C ASP A 303 -8.04 -6.15 24.18
N LYS A 304 -7.02 -6.91 24.60
CA LYS A 304 -5.97 -6.44 25.52
C LYS A 304 -5.24 -5.25 24.94
N ILE A 305 -4.75 -5.32 23.70
CA ILE A 305 -4.07 -4.21 23.02
C ILE A 305 -4.94 -2.95 23.07
N LEU A 306 -6.22 -3.05 22.69
CA LEU A 306 -7.14 -1.92 22.68
C LEU A 306 -7.31 -1.30 24.07
N THR A 307 -7.57 -2.12 25.07
CA THR A 307 -7.76 -1.69 26.46
C THR A 307 -6.52 -0.98 26.98
N TYR A 308 -5.34 -1.53 26.74
CA TYR A 308 -4.09 -0.94 27.19
C TYR A 308 -3.73 0.35 26.46
N VAL A 309 -4.00 0.47 25.16
CA VAL A 309 -3.82 1.74 24.44
C VAL A 309 -4.64 2.85 25.09
N GLN A 310 -5.91 2.57 25.42
CA GLN A 310 -6.79 3.53 26.07
C GLN A 310 -6.29 3.91 27.46
N LEU A 311 -5.86 2.94 28.27
CA LEU A 311 -5.28 3.19 29.60
C LEU A 311 -4.00 4.04 29.51
N ILE A 312 -3.08 3.71 28.61
CA ILE A 312 -1.84 4.48 28.40
C ILE A 312 -2.17 5.93 27.98
N GLN A 313 -3.15 6.11 27.10
CA GLN A 313 -3.61 7.42 26.66
C GLN A 313 -4.18 8.24 27.83
N GLN A 314 -5.10 7.66 28.61
CA GLN A 314 -5.67 8.29 29.80
C GLN A 314 -4.59 8.70 30.81
N CYS A 315 -3.62 7.82 31.09
CA CYS A 315 -2.50 8.13 31.98
C CYS A 315 -1.60 9.24 31.41
N THR A 316 -1.42 9.28 30.09
CA THR A 316 -0.64 10.33 29.42
C THR A 316 -1.35 11.68 29.47
N ASP A 317 -2.66 11.70 29.28
CA ASP A 317 -3.47 12.92 29.30
C ASP A 317 -3.60 13.47 30.72
N ALA A 318 -3.75 12.61 31.74
CA ALA A 318 -3.72 13.00 33.14
C ALA A 318 -2.36 13.59 33.58
N LYS A 319 -1.25 13.22 32.92
CA LYS A 319 0.06 13.85 33.13
C LYS A 319 0.08 15.27 32.55
N ARG A 320 -0.54 15.47 31.38
CA ARG A 320 -0.58 16.76 30.66
C ARG A 320 -1.67 17.71 31.15
N SER A 321 -2.69 17.21 31.85
CA SER A 321 -3.82 18.02 32.29
C SER A 321 -3.36 19.10 33.27
N VAL A 322 -3.72 20.34 32.97
CA VAL A 322 -3.55 21.50 33.83
C VAL A 322 -4.92 22.10 34.16
N ASN A 323 -5.07 22.72 35.32
CA ASN A 323 -6.27 23.47 35.68
C ASN A 323 -6.32 24.81 34.91
N GLY A 324 -7.40 25.57 35.06
CA GLY A 324 -7.57 26.89 34.41
C GLY A 324 -6.48 27.93 34.72
N GLU A 325 -5.64 27.66 35.73
CA GLU A 325 -4.49 28.50 36.12
C GLU A 325 -3.15 27.98 35.54
N GLY A 326 -3.17 26.93 34.71
CA GLY A 326 -1.96 26.32 34.13
C GLY A 326 -1.17 25.45 35.12
N ARG A 327 -1.75 25.07 36.27
CA ARG A 327 -1.11 24.23 37.30
C ARG A 327 -1.57 22.77 37.19
N TYR A 328 -0.70 21.84 37.55
CA TYR A 328 -0.96 20.40 37.52
C TYR A 328 -1.72 19.96 38.78
N PRO A 329 -2.97 19.50 38.70
CA PRO A 329 -3.70 18.98 39.85
C PRO A 329 -3.18 17.60 40.28
N CYS A 330 -3.33 17.29 41.57
CA CYS A 330 -3.13 15.94 42.08
C CYS A 330 -4.06 14.95 41.36
N ARG A 331 -3.56 13.77 41.00
CA ARG A 331 -4.33 12.76 40.25
C ARG A 331 -5.33 11.96 41.11
N TYR A 332 -5.24 12.05 42.43
CA TYR A 332 -6.14 11.32 43.34
C TYR A 332 -7.52 11.98 43.42
N LYS A 333 -8.59 11.19 43.21
CA LYS A 333 -9.98 11.68 43.25
C LYS A 333 -10.28 12.30 44.62
N GLY A 334 -10.69 13.57 44.63
CA GLY A 334 -11.00 14.32 45.86
C GLY A 334 -9.84 15.14 46.44
N CYS A 335 -8.63 15.08 45.86
CA CYS A 335 -7.52 15.93 46.28
C CYS A 335 -7.50 17.27 45.52
N GLN A 336 -7.42 18.39 46.25
CA GLN A 336 -7.39 19.74 45.65
C GLN A 336 -5.98 20.34 45.49
N LYS A 337 -4.91 19.60 45.84
CA LYS A 337 -3.55 20.15 45.73
C LYS A 337 -3.14 20.29 44.26
N THR A 338 -2.46 21.40 43.95
CA THR A 338 -1.94 21.71 42.61
C THR A 338 -0.46 22.06 42.64
N PHE A 339 0.23 21.82 41.53
CA PHE A 339 1.69 21.94 41.42
C PHE A 339 2.08 22.74 40.17
N ALA A 340 3.18 23.50 40.23
CA ALA A 340 3.65 24.25 39.07
C ALA A 340 4.23 23.36 37.96
N PHE A 341 4.77 22.18 38.31
CA PHE A 341 5.37 21.25 37.36
C PHE A 341 4.98 19.80 37.69
N ASP A 342 4.79 18.98 36.65
CA ASP A 342 4.65 17.52 36.78
C ASP A 342 6.00 16.85 37.10
N ARG A 343 6.48 17.02 38.33
CA ARG A 343 7.79 16.54 38.80
C ARG A 343 7.71 15.93 40.20
N LYS A 344 8.88 15.71 40.81
CA LYS A 344 9.09 15.07 42.12
C LYS A 344 8.09 15.50 43.20
N HIS A 345 7.77 16.80 43.31
CA HIS A 345 6.91 17.30 44.39
C HIS A 345 5.45 16.85 44.25
N ARG A 346 4.92 16.79 43.02
CA ARG A 346 3.59 16.24 42.74
C ARG A 346 3.56 14.74 43.08
N ARG A 347 4.56 14.00 42.60
CA ARG A 347 4.66 12.54 42.81
C ARG A 347 4.82 12.17 44.29
N GLN A 348 5.65 12.91 45.04
CA GLN A 348 5.82 12.71 46.47
C GLN A 348 4.54 12.97 47.25
N HIS A 349 3.75 13.97 46.83
CA HIS A 349 2.44 14.19 47.43
C HIS A 349 1.46 13.06 47.07
N GLU A 350 1.48 12.58 45.83
CA GLU A 350 0.60 11.50 45.37
C GLU A 350 0.88 10.17 46.09
N MET A 351 2.14 9.91 46.46
CA MET A 351 2.53 8.75 47.29
C MET A 351 1.96 8.78 48.72
N GLN A 352 1.38 9.91 49.17
CA GLN A 352 0.72 10.02 50.47
C GLN A 352 -0.76 9.61 50.42
N HIS A 353 -1.32 9.43 49.21
CA HIS A 353 -2.67 8.88 49.04
C HIS A 353 -2.63 7.35 49.03
N PRO A 354 -3.75 6.68 49.36
CA PRO A 354 -3.90 5.24 49.12
C PRO A 354 -3.54 4.91 47.66
N GLN A 355 -2.92 3.74 47.43
CA GLN A 355 -2.49 3.37 46.08
C GLN A 355 -3.68 3.50 45.10
N PRO A 356 -3.47 4.13 43.94
CA PRO A 356 -4.51 4.19 42.91
C PRO A 356 -4.91 2.77 42.49
N GLU A 357 -6.17 2.58 42.12
CA GLU A 357 -6.70 1.28 41.63
C GLU A 357 -5.94 0.74 40.40
N VAL A 358 -5.17 1.59 39.71
CA VAL A 358 -4.32 1.21 38.58
C VAL A 358 -2.88 1.64 38.86
N ASN A 359 -1.98 0.67 39.01
CA ASN A 359 -0.57 0.92 39.31
C ASN A 359 0.17 1.39 38.04
N GLU A 360 0.78 2.58 38.08
CA GLU A 360 1.56 3.13 36.96
C GLU A 360 2.74 2.22 36.54
N TYR A 361 3.17 1.32 37.43
CA TYR A 361 4.17 0.28 37.17
C TYR A 361 3.63 -0.91 36.35
N GLU A 362 2.35 -1.27 36.51
CA GLU A 362 1.70 -2.35 35.74
C GLU A 362 1.51 -1.94 34.27
N ILE A 363 1.28 -0.66 34.00
CA ILE A 363 1.16 -0.11 32.64
C ILE A 363 2.52 -0.04 31.92
N ALA A 364 3.63 0.12 32.67
CA ALA A 364 4.95 0.37 32.09
C ALA A 364 5.59 -0.85 31.40
N ASN A 365 5.08 -2.07 31.67
CA ASN A 365 5.61 -3.34 31.14
C ASN A 365 4.52 -4.20 30.47
N VAL A 366 3.55 -3.58 29.82
CA VAL A 366 2.48 -4.32 29.13
C VAL A 366 3.04 -5.00 27.88
N ILE A 367 3.19 -6.31 27.99
CA ILE A 367 3.47 -7.21 26.87
C ILE A 367 2.12 -7.84 26.46
N CYS A 368 1.69 -7.59 25.23
CA CYS A 368 0.44 -8.14 24.70
C CYS A 368 0.69 -9.49 24.01
N ASP A 369 1.02 -10.51 24.79
CA ASP A 369 1.27 -11.86 24.29
C ASP A 369 0.01 -12.72 24.32
N THR A 370 -0.04 -13.66 23.38
CA THR A 370 -0.98 -14.78 23.43
C THR A 370 -0.65 -15.61 24.67
N THR A 371 -1.66 -15.86 25.50
CA THR A 371 -1.56 -16.77 26.64
C THR A 371 -1.40 -18.20 26.12
N ILE A 372 -0.33 -18.89 26.56
CA ILE A 372 -0.06 -20.27 26.19
C ILE A 372 0.22 -21.04 27.47
N ASP A 373 -0.51 -22.13 27.67
CA ASP A 373 -0.14 -23.11 28.70
C ASP A 373 1.11 -23.87 28.24
N GLU A 374 2.12 -23.95 29.10
CA GLU A 374 3.37 -24.65 28.81
C GLU A 374 3.13 -26.15 28.55
N ASP A 375 2.13 -26.74 29.21
CA ASP A 375 1.75 -28.15 29.03
C ASP A 375 0.99 -28.39 27.71
N GLU A 376 0.47 -27.33 27.08
CA GLU A 376 -0.22 -27.36 25.78
C GLU A 376 0.66 -26.83 24.64
N ARG A 377 1.99 -26.79 24.80
CA ARG A 377 2.88 -26.28 23.75
C ARG A 377 2.84 -27.17 22.49
N ASP A 378 2.77 -26.52 21.34
CA ASP A 378 2.84 -27.14 20.02
C ASP A 378 3.49 -26.18 19.01
N ASP A 379 4.78 -26.36 18.75
CA ASP A 379 5.56 -25.50 17.88
C ASP A 379 5.07 -25.53 16.43
N MET A 380 4.61 -26.68 15.95
CA MET A 380 4.12 -26.82 14.57
C MET A 380 2.83 -26.02 14.39
N PHE A 381 1.89 -26.17 15.32
CA PHE A 381 0.63 -25.44 15.29
C PHE A 381 0.86 -23.94 15.50
N ALA A 382 1.70 -23.55 16.46
CA ALA A 382 2.05 -22.16 16.70
C ALA A 382 2.71 -21.51 15.48
N TYR A 383 3.62 -22.20 14.79
CA TYR A 383 4.22 -21.71 13.55
C TYR A 383 3.17 -21.45 12.46
N GLN A 384 2.21 -22.37 12.27
CA GLN A 384 1.17 -22.19 11.25
C GLN A 384 0.30 -20.97 11.56
N ARG A 385 -0.06 -20.76 12.83
CA ARG A 385 -0.79 -19.58 13.29
C ARG A 385 0.01 -18.30 13.08
N ALA A 386 1.29 -18.28 13.44
CA ALA A 386 2.14 -17.11 13.26
C ALA A 386 2.30 -16.71 11.77
N LEU A 387 2.41 -17.72 10.89
CA LEU A 387 2.48 -17.50 9.46
C LEU A 387 1.16 -16.98 8.90
N LEU A 388 0.02 -17.54 9.31
CA LEU A 388 -1.29 -17.08 8.85
C LEU A 388 -1.65 -15.69 9.39
N ASP A 389 -1.41 -15.40 10.67
CA ASP A 389 -1.63 -14.09 11.32
C ASP A 389 -0.98 -12.98 10.47
N TYR A 390 0.30 -13.16 10.14
CA TYR A 390 1.03 -12.18 9.34
C TYR A 390 0.78 -12.28 7.83
N GLY A 391 0.63 -13.49 7.31
CA GLY A 391 0.45 -13.76 5.89
C GLY A 391 -0.86 -13.20 5.35
N MET A 392 -1.95 -13.34 6.13
CA MET A 392 -3.25 -12.78 5.78
C MET A 392 -3.22 -11.25 5.75
N LEU A 393 -2.48 -10.60 6.66
CA LEU A 393 -2.27 -9.15 6.64
C LEU A 393 -1.58 -8.70 5.32
N LEU A 394 -0.54 -9.43 4.87
CA LEU A 394 0.14 -9.13 3.61
C LEU A 394 -0.75 -9.36 2.38
N LEU A 395 -1.52 -10.45 2.35
CA LEU A 395 -2.46 -10.69 1.26
C LEU A 395 -3.56 -9.62 1.21
N ASN A 396 -4.08 -9.20 2.36
CA ASN A 396 -5.09 -8.15 2.47
C ASN A 396 -4.57 -6.80 1.95
N LEU A 397 -3.30 -6.48 2.22
CA LEU A 397 -2.66 -5.28 1.66
C LEU A 397 -2.54 -5.35 0.13
N TRP A 398 -2.10 -6.49 -0.43
CA TRP A 398 -1.96 -6.63 -1.88
C TRP A 398 -3.30 -6.60 -2.60
N ASP A 399 -4.32 -7.18 -1.99
CA ASP A 399 -5.68 -7.12 -2.50
C ASP A 399 -6.23 -5.69 -2.43
N GLY A 400 -6.02 -5.00 -1.30
CA GLY A 400 -6.22 -3.56 -1.09
C GLY A 400 -5.72 -2.71 -2.24
N ILE A 401 -4.44 -2.89 -2.56
CA ILE A 401 -3.78 -2.18 -3.67
C ILE A 401 -4.42 -2.54 -5.01
N SER A 402 -4.73 -3.81 -5.25
CA SER A 402 -5.29 -4.29 -6.53
C SER A 402 -6.70 -3.77 -6.79
N GLU A 403 -7.50 -3.63 -5.75
CA GLU A 403 -8.86 -3.05 -5.80
C GLU A 403 -8.83 -1.52 -5.80
N GLY A 404 -7.76 -0.90 -5.30
CA GLY A 404 -7.69 0.55 -5.12
C GLY A 404 -8.39 1.02 -3.84
N ASP A 405 -8.54 0.14 -2.85
CA ASP A 405 -9.17 0.43 -1.57
C ASP A 405 -8.15 1.08 -0.62
N GLY A 406 -8.12 2.40 -0.63
CA GLY A 406 -7.20 3.20 0.17
C GLY A 406 -7.39 3.00 1.67
N GLU A 407 -8.62 2.91 2.16
CA GLU A 407 -8.91 2.76 3.58
C GLU A 407 -8.41 1.40 4.11
N ARG A 408 -8.67 0.31 3.40
CA ARG A 408 -8.14 -1.01 3.75
C ARG A 408 -6.61 -1.03 3.75
N VAL A 409 -5.97 -0.34 2.81
CA VAL A 409 -4.51 -0.18 2.80
C VAL A 409 -4.03 0.56 4.05
N ILE A 410 -4.66 1.68 4.44
CA ILE A 410 -4.30 2.42 5.67
C ILE A 410 -4.50 1.57 6.93
N ARG A 411 -5.58 0.77 6.99
CA ARG A 411 -5.78 -0.16 8.12
C ARG A 411 -4.65 -1.18 8.20
N CYS A 412 -4.26 -1.78 7.08
CA CYS A 412 -3.10 -2.67 7.04
C CYS A 412 -1.82 -1.98 7.53
N TRP A 413 -1.61 -0.70 7.20
CA TRP A 413 -0.46 0.09 7.68
C TRP A 413 -0.39 0.25 9.20
N LYS A 414 -1.53 0.33 9.89
CA LYS A 414 -1.55 0.35 11.37
C LYS A 414 -0.97 -0.94 11.95
N PHE A 415 -1.32 -2.10 11.38
CA PHE A 415 -0.73 -3.38 11.79
C PHE A 415 0.75 -3.49 11.40
N PHE A 416 1.12 -3.05 10.19
CA PHE A 416 2.51 -3.05 9.77
C PHE A 416 3.38 -2.14 10.64
N LEU A 417 2.86 -1.00 11.12
CA LEU A 417 3.59 -0.14 12.04
C LEU A 417 4.05 -0.90 13.28
N MET A 418 3.16 -1.69 13.90
CA MET A 418 3.50 -2.51 15.07
C MET A 418 4.57 -3.56 14.71
N CYS A 419 4.37 -4.29 13.60
CA CYS A 419 5.30 -5.34 13.17
C CYS A 419 6.69 -4.78 12.84
N LEU A 420 6.76 -3.67 12.10
CA LEU A 420 8.01 -3.00 11.74
C LEU A 420 8.71 -2.41 12.96
N LYS A 421 7.95 -1.84 13.90
CA LYS A 421 8.52 -1.34 15.15
C LYS A 421 9.10 -2.48 16.00
N HIS A 422 8.45 -3.64 16.01
CA HIS A 422 8.91 -4.81 16.74
C HIS A 422 10.23 -5.38 16.20
N GLN A 423 10.43 -5.35 14.87
CA GLN A 423 11.68 -5.78 14.22
C GLN A 423 12.92 -4.97 14.66
N GLY A 424 12.73 -3.78 15.25
CA GLY A 424 13.80 -2.98 15.80
C GLY A 424 14.60 -2.22 14.75
N THR A 425 15.92 -2.16 14.93
CA THR A 425 16.82 -1.27 14.16
C THR A 425 16.83 -1.56 12.66
N SER A 426 16.62 -2.80 12.24
CA SER A 426 16.59 -3.22 10.83
C SER A 426 15.42 -2.62 10.04
N ALA A 427 14.33 -2.27 10.72
CA ALA A 427 13.10 -1.75 10.12
C ALA A 427 12.75 -0.33 10.59
N ASN A 428 13.64 0.34 11.34
CA ASN A 428 13.35 1.64 11.96
C ASN A 428 12.91 2.69 10.95
N LYS A 429 13.60 2.80 9.81
CA LYS A 429 13.21 3.69 8.69
C LYS A 429 11.75 3.46 8.29
N TYR A 430 11.36 2.22 8.03
CA TYR A 430 10.01 1.89 7.57
C TYR A 430 8.95 2.04 8.66
N SER A 431 9.31 1.79 9.92
CA SER A 431 8.42 2.07 11.05
C SER A 431 8.17 3.58 11.20
N LEU A 432 9.17 4.43 10.92
CA LEU A 432 9.02 5.88 10.91
C LEU A 432 8.14 6.34 9.75
N GLU A 433 8.34 5.81 8.55
CA GLU A 433 7.46 6.12 7.41
C GLU A 433 6.00 5.76 7.70
N ALA A 434 5.75 4.57 8.25
CA ALA A 434 4.42 4.16 8.66
C ALA A 434 3.83 5.08 9.75
N LEU A 435 4.65 5.53 10.71
CA LEU A 435 4.23 6.46 11.74
C LEU A 435 3.89 7.84 11.17
N TYR A 436 4.73 8.39 10.29
CA TYR A 436 4.51 9.69 9.68
C TYR A 436 3.34 9.69 8.72
N LEU A 437 3.06 8.55 8.06
CA LEU A 437 1.80 8.37 7.35
C LEU A 437 0.59 8.55 8.27
N MET A 438 0.62 7.97 9.47
CA MET A 438 -0.48 8.16 10.44
C MET A 438 -0.57 9.63 10.89
N PHE A 439 0.55 10.33 11.07
CA PHE A 439 0.53 11.76 11.41
C PHE A 439 -0.04 12.60 10.28
N GLN A 440 0.36 12.34 9.04
CA GLN A 440 -0.18 13.00 7.85
C GLN A 440 -1.70 12.88 7.81
N LEU A 441 -2.23 11.67 7.91
CA LEU A 441 -3.67 11.40 7.77
C LEU A 441 -4.53 11.94 8.91
N TYR A 442 -4.00 11.96 10.13
CA TYR A 442 -4.83 12.19 11.32
C TYR A 442 -4.53 13.47 12.07
N ALA A 443 -3.48 14.21 11.69
CA ALA A 443 -3.05 15.40 12.41
C ALA A 443 -2.42 16.51 11.55
N LEU A 444 -1.77 16.20 10.43
CA LEU A 444 -0.97 17.19 9.69
C LEU A 444 -1.65 17.70 8.42
N LEU A 445 -2.43 16.87 7.73
CA LEU A 445 -3.09 17.23 6.48
C LEU A 445 -4.53 17.69 6.73
N SER A 446 -5.01 18.59 5.87
CA SER A 446 -6.44 18.93 5.82
C SER A 446 -7.30 17.70 5.50
N PRO A 447 -8.62 17.74 5.79
CA PRO A 447 -9.53 16.66 5.38
C PRO A 447 -9.42 16.31 3.89
N LYS A 448 -9.31 17.32 3.01
CA LYS A 448 -9.14 17.12 1.57
C LYS A 448 -7.83 16.41 1.21
N GLU A 449 -6.71 16.91 1.71
CA GLU A 449 -5.38 16.33 1.43
C GLU A 449 -5.26 14.92 1.99
N SER A 450 -5.84 14.66 3.17
CA SER A 450 -5.91 13.33 3.78
C SER A 450 -6.70 12.38 2.89
N HIS A 451 -7.86 12.81 2.39
CA HIS A 451 -8.67 12.04 1.45
C HIS A 451 -7.90 11.72 0.16
N HIS A 452 -7.23 12.71 -0.43
CA HIS A 452 -6.37 12.48 -1.59
C HIS A 452 -5.23 11.50 -1.27
N LEU A 453 -4.62 11.59 -0.10
CA LEU A 453 -3.55 10.69 0.32
C LEU A 453 -4.02 9.25 0.53
N ILE A 454 -5.27 9.03 0.94
CA ILE A 454 -5.86 7.70 1.12
C ILE A 454 -6.13 7.07 -0.26
N TRP A 455 -6.85 7.78 -1.12
CA TRP A 455 -7.44 7.18 -2.33
C TRP A 455 -6.55 7.27 -3.56
N ASN A 456 -5.69 8.29 -3.69
CA ASN A 456 -4.84 8.50 -4.86
C ASN A 456 -3.43 7.92 -4.63
N ARG A 457 -3.36 6.66 -4.19
CA ARG A 457 -2.11 5.89 -4.00
C ARG A 457 -1.83 4.88 -5.10
N PHE A 458 -2.78 4.71 -6.01
CA PHE A 458 -2.76 3.64 -6.98
C PHE A 458 -2.96 4.18 -8.39
N VAL A 459 -2.50 3.42 -9.37
CA VAL A 459 -2.77 3.66 -10.78
C VAL A 459 -3.21 2.38 -11.45
N LYS A 460 -4.13 2.50 -12.40
CA LYS A 460 -4.63 1.37 -13.15
C LYS A 460 -3.55 0.85 -14.10
N ASN A 461 -3.17 -0.41 -13.94
CA ASN A 461 -2.17 -1.04 -14.81
C ASN A 461 -2.78 -2.04 -15.82
N LYS A 462 -3.94 -2.62 -15.49
CA LYS A 462 -4.62 -3.59 -16.35
C LYS A 462 -6.08 -3.20 -16.56
N HIS A 463 -6.61 -3.52 -17.74
CA HIS A 463 -8.03 -3.41 -18.02
C HIS A 463 -8.82 -4.41 -17.15
N GLY A 464 -9.96 -4.00 -16.60
CA GLY A 464 -10.84 -4.80 -15.76
C GLY A 464 -11.16 -4.16 -14.40
N GLN A 465 -11.95 -4.85 -13.57
CA GLN A 465 -12.38 -4.36 -12.26
C GLN A 465 -11.20 -4.25 -11.28
N PHE A 466 -10.27 -5.21 -11.30
CA PHE A 466 -9.04 -5.24 -10.49
C PHE A 466 -7.80 -4.75 -11.26
N GLY A 467 -6.62 -4.82 -10.67
CA GLY A 467 -5.34 -4.63 -11.38
C GLY A 467 -4.75 -3.24 -11.26
N ASN A 468 -5.11 -2.52 -10.19
CA ASN A 468 -4.35 -1.37 -9.73
C ASN A 468 -2.95 -1.81 -9.24
N ILE A 469 -1.98 -0.91 -9.35
CA ILE A 469 -0.65 -1.03 -8.75
C ILE A 469 -0.36 0.24 -7.95
N SER A 470 0.53 0.16 -6.97
CA SER A 470 1.00 1.34 -6.26
C SER A 470 1.68 2.32 -7.21
N LEU A 471 1.57 3.62 -6.90
CA LEU A 471 2.22 4.68 -7.65
C LEU A 471 3.74 4.51 -7.65
N ASP A 472 4.29 4.05 -6.54
CA ASP A 472 5.70 3.68 -6.41
C ASP A 472 6.12 2.59 -7.43
N LEU A 473 5.36 1.50 -7.53
CA LEU A 473 5.66 0.43 -8.49
C LEU A 473 5.55 0.92 -9.95
N ASN A 474 4.61 1.82 -10.22
CA ASN A 474 4.50 2.44 -11.53
C ASN A 474 5.72 3.31 -11.85
N LEU A 475 6.19 4.13 -10.89
CA LEU A 475 7.38 4.95 -11.06
C LEU A 475 8.63 4.09 -11.24
N GLU A 476 8.76 2.97 -10.53
CA GLU A 476 9.84 1.99 -10.75
C GLU A 476 9.83 1.44 -12.18
N PHE A 477 8.65 1.13 -12.75
CA PHE A 477 8.53 0.70 -14.15
C PHE A 477 9.00 1.79 -15.11
N LYS A 478 8.64 3.06 -14.87
CA LYS A 478 9.13 4.19 -15.68
C LYS A 478 10.63 4.39 -15.52
N ASN A 479 11.15 4.28 -14.30
CA ASN A 479 12.58 4.37 -14.01
C ASN A 479 13.39 3.28 -14.71
N LYS A 480 12.83 2.07 -14.82
CA LYS A 480 13.44 1.01 -15.62
C LYS A 480 13.56 1.40 -17.09
N LEU A 481 12.52 2.00 -17.69
CA LEU A 481 12.57 2.47 -19.08
C LEU A 481 13.63 3.56 -19.26
N VAL A 482 13.72 4.50 -18.31
CA VAL A 482 14.74 5.55 -18.32
C VAL A 482 16.15 4.95 -18.19
N LYS A 483 16.36 3.99 -17.28
CA LYS A 483 17.64 3.27 -17.13
C LYS A 483 18.03 2.50 -18.40
N GLU A 484 17.08 1.87 -19.07
CA GLU A 484 17.31 1.21 -20.36
C GLU A 484 17.70 2.23 -21.43
N ALA A 485 17.00 3.37 -21.51
CA ALA A 485 17.33 4.43 -22.45
C ALA A 485 18.73 5.03 -22.20
N ILE A 486 19.09 5.27 -20.93
CA ILE A 486 20.45 5.68 -20.52
C ILE A 486 21.49 4.68 -21.01
N LYS A 487 21.23 3.38 -20.79
CA LYS A 487 22.13 2.31 -21.23
C LYS A 487 22.32 2.30 -22.75
N HIS A 488 21.27 2.60 -23.52
CA HIS A 488 21.33 2.67 -24.97
C HIS A 488 22.05 3.94 -25.48
N LEU A 489 21.93 5.06 -24.78
CA LEU A 489 22.67 6.30 -25.09
C LEU A 489 24.16 6.21 -24.73
N GLY A 490 24.52 5.43 -23.71
CA GLY A 490 25.91 5.27 -23.27
C GLY A 490 26.57 6.62 -22.90
N PRO A 491 27.77 6.92 -23.42
CA PRO A 491 28.45 8.20 -23.17
C PRO A 491 27.69 9.45 -23.65
N SER A 492 26.74 9.29 -24.57
CA SER A 492 25.93 10.41 -25.08
C SER A 492 24.76 10.78 -24.15
N ALA A 493 24.55 10.05 -23.05
CA ALA A 493 23.58 10.39 -22.02
C ALA A 493 23.97 11.70 -21.32
N SER A 494 23.40 12.80 -21.80
CA SER A 494 23.46 14.14 -21.22
C SER A 494 22.11 14.51 -20.60
N LYS A 495 22.09 15.49 -19.69
CA LYS A 495 20.82 16.03 -19.14
C LYS A 495 19.80 16.37 -20.23
N LYS A 496 20.24 17.04 -21.30
CA LYS A 496 19.37 17.41 -22.44
C LYS A 496 18.77 16.20 -23.16
N SER A 497 19.55 15.13 -23.36
CA SER A 497 19.03 13.91 -23.99
C SER A 497 18.09 13.15 -23.08
N LEU A 498 18.35 13.14 -21.77
CA LEU A 498 17.47 12.50 -20.79
C LEU A 498 16.15 13.25 -20.64
N ASP A 499 16.19 14.58 -20.53
CA ASP A 499 15.00 15.42 -20.51
C ASP A 499 14.14 15.15 -21.76
N ARG A 500 14.76 15.12 -22.95
CA ARG A 500 14.04 14.83 -24.19
C ARG A 500 13.35 13.46 -24.16
N ILE A 501 14.04 12.42 -23.69
CA ILE A 501 13.47 11.07 -23.57
C ILE A 501 12.31 11.06 -22.58
N CYS A 502 12.48 11.61 -21.38
CA CYS A 502 11.45 11.66 -20.35
C CYS A 502 10.17 12.36 -20.83
N HIS A 503 10.30 13.53 -21.48
CA HIS A 503 9.14 14.25 -22.02
C HIS A 503 8.45 13.49 -23.16
N SER A 504 9.22 12.78 -23.99
CA SER A 504 8.68 11.99 -25.10
C SER A 504 8.12 10.63 -24.69
N LEU A 505 8.40 10.14 -23.49
CA LEU A 505 8.15 8.75 -23.08
C LEU A 505 6.66 8.39 -23.13
N GLY A 506 5.79 9.29 -22.65
CA GLY A 506 4.33 9.10 -22.69
C GLY A 506 3.81 9.03 -24.12
N VAL A 507 4.08 10.08 -24.91
CA VAL A 507 3.64 10.18 -26.31
C VAL A 507 4.17 9.02 -27.15
N THR A 508 5.43 8.62 -26.94
CA THR A 508 6.04 7.50 -27.67
C THR A 508 5.36 6.18 -27.31
N ALA A 509 5.03 5.95 -26.04
CA ALA A 509 4.32 4.74 -25.61
C ALA A 509 2.92 4.66 -26.21
N ASP A 510 2.18 5.77 -26.24
CA ASP A 510 0.84 5.84 -26.82
C ASP A 510 0.87 5.66 -28.34
N LEU A 511 1.82 6.33 -29.01
CA LEU A 511 2.02 6.21 -30.46
C LEU A 511 2.40 4.78 -30.84
N MET A 512 3.26 4.11 -30.06
CA MET A 512 3.56 2.70 -30.27
C MET A 512 2.33 1.81 -30.09
N ALA A 513 1.48 2.07 -29.11
CA ALA A 513 0.24 1.32 -28.91
C ALA A 513 -0.74 1.49 -30.08
N VAL A 514 -0.92 2.71 -30.57
CA VAL A 514 -1.75 3.02 -31.74
C VAL A 514 -1.17 2.37 -33.00
N PHE A 515 0.15 2.48 -33.20
CA PHE A 515 0.84 1.87 -34.34
C PHE A 515 0.69 0.35 -34.36
N ASP A 516 0.90 -0.31 -33.21
CA ASP A 516 0.71 -1.76 -33.07
C ASP A 516 -0.74 -2.17 -33.38
N THR A 517 -1.72 -1.38 -32.93
CA THR A 517 -3.15 -1.61 -33.19
C THR A 517 -3.47 -1.47 -34.68
N ASN A 518 -3.01 -0.39 -35.30
CA ASN A 518 -3.29 -0.09 -36.72
C ASN A 518 -2.62 -1.08 -37.67
N LEU A 519 -1.42 -1.54 -37.34
CA LEU A 519 -0.74 -2.57 -38.12
C LEU A 519 -1.28 -3.98 -37.87
N SER A 520 -2.30 -4.11 -37.02
CA SER A 520 -2.78 -5.41 -36.54
C SER A 520 -1.61 -6.28 -36.08
N ILE A 521 -0.56 -5.65 -35.51
CA ILE A 521 0.55 -6.37 -34.93
C ILE A 521 -0.06 -7.16 -33.81
N TYR A 522 -0.22 -8.45 -34.07
CA TYR A 522 -0.57 -9.40 -33.05
C TYR A 522 0.61 -9.40 -32.10
N LYS A 523 0.54 -8.57 -31.06
CA LYS A 523 1.29 -8.80 -29.84
C LYS A 523 0.86 -10.20 -29.46
N LYS A 524 1.70 -11.19 -29.75
CA LYS A 524 1.67 -12.46 -29.04
C LYS A 524 1.82 -12.01 -27.61
N SER A 525 0.70 -11.86 -26.90
CA SER A 525 0.74 -11.78 -25.47
C SER A 525 1.30 -13.13 -25.11
N GLY A 526 2.61 -13.17 -24.96
CA GLY A 526 3.23 -14.20 -24.19
C GLY A 526 2.61 -13.99 -22.82
N LYS A 527 1.45 -14.62 -22.58
CA LYS A 527 1.28 -15.27 -21.30
C LYS A 527 2.53 -16.13 -21.23
N HIS A 528 3.58 -15.63 -20.58
CA HIS A 528 4.61 -16.49 -20.03
C HIS A 528 3.80 -17.66 -19.48
N ILE A 529 3.98 -18.85 -20.06
CA ILE A 529 3.23 -20.03 -19.63
C ILE A 529 3.55 -20.12 -18.15
N LYS A 530 2.64 -19.61 -17.32
CA LYS A 530 2.78 -19.65 -15.89
C LYS A 530 2.59 -21.13 -15.63
N LYS A 531 3.69 -21.83 -15.36
CA LYS A 531 3.59 -23.21 -14.85
C LYS A 531 2.57 -23.17 -13.72
N SER A 532 1.57 -24.03 -13.83
CA SER A 532 0.49 -24.08 -12.85
C SER A 532 1.12 -24.25 -11.46
N THR A 533 0.72 -23.41 -10.52
CA THR A 533 1.12 -23.55 -9.11
C THR A 533 0.30 -24.61 -8.40
N LYS A 534 -0.71 -25.20 -9.04
CA LYS A 534 -1.61 -26.21 -8.47
C LYS A 534 -0.83 -27.39 -7.87
N GLY A 535 0.10 -27.99 -8.63
CA GLY A 535 0.89 -29.12 -8.14
C GLY A 535 1.87 -28.77 -7.01
N ASP A 536 2.35 -27.52 -6.94
CA ASP A 536 3.16 -27.07 -5.80
C ASP A 536 2.27 -26.90 -4.57
N LEU A 537 1.09 -26.29 -4.75
CA LEU A 537 0.12 -26.05 -3.70
C LEU A 537 -0.39 -27.38 -3.10
N GLU A 538 -0.77 -28.35 -3.93
CA GLU A 538 -1.22 -29.68 -3.51
C GLU A 538 -0.17 -30.39 -2.66
N LYS A 539 1.12 -30.31 -3.04
CA LYS A 539 2.21 -30.90 -2.26
C LYS A 539 2.31 -30.32 -0.85
N VAL A 540 2.25 -29.00 -0.73
CA VAL A 540 2.33 -28.33 0.58
C VAL A 540 1.09 -28.64 1.42
N VAL A 541 -0.11 -28.61 0.82
CA VAL A 541 -1.35 -29.00 1.52
C VAL A 541 -1.26 -30.44 2.03
N ASN A 542 -0.82 -31.38 1.19
CA ASN A 542 -0.70 -32.78 1.58
C ASN A 542 0.32 -32.99 2.71
N GLU A 543 1.44 -32.26 2.72
CA GLU A 543 2.39 -32.31 3.85
C GLU A 543 1.74 -31.76 5.14
N LEU A 544 1.02 -30.62 5.06
CA LEU A 544 0.31 -30.04 6.19
C LEU A 544 -0.74 -30.99 6.79
N LEU A 545 -1.51 -31.68 5.94
CA LEU A 545 -2.49 -32.68 6.35
C LEU A 545 -1.81 -33.90 6.97
N THR A 546 -0.78 -34.43 6.31
CA THR A 546 -0.02 -35.60 6.79
C THR A 546 0.59 -35.35 8.17
N GLN A 547 1.12 -34.16 8.41
CA GLN A 547 1.70 -33.77 9.71
C GLN A 547 0.65 -33.28 10.72
N LYS A 548 -0.63 -33.22 10.35
CA LYS A 548 -1.73 -32.65 11.16
C LYS A 548 -1.40 -31.25 11.68
N ALA A 549 -0.86 -30.39 10.82
CA ALA A 549 -0.30 -29.09 11.21
C ALA A 549 -1.36 -28.10 11.75
N PHE A 550 -2.64 -28.31 11.43
CA PHE A 550 -3.78 -27.51 11.90
C PHE A 550 -4.60 -28.15 13.02
N TYR A 551 -4.13 -29.28 13.56
CA TYR A 551 -4.68 -29.90 14.77
C TYR A 551 -3.68 -29.71 15.89
N HIS A 552 -4.14 -29.16 17.01
CA HIS A 552 -3.31 -29.03 18.19
C HIS A 552 -2.89 -30.41 18.72
N THR A 553 -1.60 -30.60 18.89
CA THR A 553 -0.97 -31.83 19.38
C THR A 553 0.07 -31.44 20.44
N PRO A 554 -0.28 -31.56 21.73
CA PRO A 554 0.61 -31.18 22.83
C PRO A 554 1.98 -31.88 22.74
N GLY A 555 3.04 -31.12 23.01
CA GLY A 555 4.43 -31.60 23.05
C GLY A 555 5.13 -31.71 21.70
N ARG A 556 4.50 -31.29 20.58
CA ARG A 556 5.21 -31.17 19.30
C ARG A 556 6.22 -30.03 19.37
N GLU A 557 7.49 -30.35 19.16
CA GLU A 557 8.58 -29.38 19.15
C GLU A 557 9.33 -29.38 17.82
N TYR A 558 9.72 -28.20 17.37
CA TYR A 558 10.66 -28.05 16.26
C TYR A 558 12.11 -28.08 16.75
N THR A 559 13.03 -28.40 15.82
CA THR A 559 14.46 -28.36 16.11
C THR A 559 15.00 -26.94 16.09
N PHE A 560 14.66 -26.18 15.05
CA PHE A 560 15.12 -24.79 14.89
C PHE A 560 14.12 -23.81 15.50
N TYR A 561 12.84 -23.93 15.16
CA TYR A 561 11.77 -23.07 15.70
C TYR A 561 11.25 -23.54 17.06
N LYS A 562 12.14 -24.03 17.91
CA LYS A 562 11.79 -24.51 19.23
C LYS A 562 11.14 -23.41 20.06
N ASN A 563 10.00 -23.71 20.68
CA ASN A 563 9.19 -22.79 21.50
C ASN A 563 8.66 -21.56 20.74
N ILE A 564 8.43 -21.69 19.43
CA ILE A 564 7.88 -20.60 18.63
C ILE A 564 6.48 -20.20 19.14
N LYS A 565 6.21 -18.90 19.08
CA LYS A 565 4.95 -18.31 19.53
C LYS A 565 3.99 -18.14 18.34
N PRO A 566 2.66 -18.16 18.57
CA PRO A 566 1.64 -18.16 17.50
C PRO A 566 1.47 -16.81 16.80
N SER A 567 2.41 -15.87 17.00
CA SER A 567 2.46 -14.59 16.32
C SER A 567 3.84 -13.99 16.34
N ILE A 568 4.14 -13.25 15.27
CA ILE A 568 5.38 -12.47 15.15
C ILE A 568 5.42 -11.23 16.05
N LEU A 569 4.30 -10.87 16.69
CA LEU A 569 4.20 -9.76 17.63
C LEU A 569 4.42 -10.20 19.09
N ASN A 570 4.80 -11.45 19.33
CA ASN A 570 5.10 -11.89 20.68
C ASN A 570 6.27 -11.09 21.28
N GLY A 571 6.13 -10.63 22.51
CA GLY A 571 7.06 -9.75 23.21
C GLY A 571 6.88 -8.27 22.86
N PHE A 572 5.80 -7.88 22.16
CA PHE A 572 5.60 -6.49 21.76
C PHE A 572 5.21 -5.60 22.95
N ASP A 573 6.03 -4.58 23.20
CA ASP A 573 5.86 -3.62 24.28
C ASP A 573 5.06 -2.39 23.80
N LEU A 574 3.78 -2.37 24.17
CA LEU A 574 2.84 -1.34 23.77
C LEU A 574 3.13 0.01 24.43
N HIS A 575 3.65 0.01 25.66
CA HIS A 575 4.02 1.23 26.37
C HIS A 575 5.21 1.92 25.70
N LYS A 576 6.23 1.15 25.27
CA LYS A 576 7.34 1.66 24.46
C LYS A 576 6.87 2.22 23.13
N LEU A 577 5.92 1.57 22.44
CA LEU A 577 5.34 2.11 21.21
C LEU A 577 4.67 3.47 21.46
N CYS A 578 3.77 3.55 22.44
CA CYS A 578 3.07 4.79 22.78
C CYS A 578 4.00 5.92 23.21
N THR A 579 5.07 5.60 23.96
CA THR A 579 6.11 6.55 24.33
C THR A 579 6.83 7.07 23.09
N TRP A 580 7.23 6.16 22.20
CA TRP A 580 7.91 6.49 20.94
C TRP A 580 7.05 7.35 20.02
N ILE A 581 5.76 7.04 19.86
CA ILE A 581 4.81 7.88 19.12
C ILE A 581 4.80 9.31 19.69
N ASN A 582 4.69 9.44 21.02
CA ASN A 582 4.67 10.74 21.70
C ASN A 582 5.98 11.53 21.57
N GLU A 583 7.13 10.86 21.53
CA GLU A 583 8.42 11.49 21.23
C GLU A 583 8.45 12.06 19.82
N HIS A 584 8.00 11.29 18.83
CA HIS A 584 7.96 11.75 17.44
C HIS A 584 6.94 12.88 17.21
N LYS A 585 5.81 12.90 17.93
CA LYS A 585 4.91 14.07 17.94
C LYS A 585 5.65 15.34 18.39
N LYS A 586 6.50 15.25 19.42
CA LYS A 586 7.33 16.39 19.87
C LYS A 586 8.39 16.78 18.84
N HIS A 587 8.99 15.81 18.15
CA HIS A 587 9.97 16.10 17.09
C HIS A 587 9.36 16.93 15.95
N MET A 588 8.11 16.64 15.58
CA MET A 588 7.37 17.41 14.57
C MET A 588 7.15 18.86 14.99
N ILE A 589 6.80 19.12 16.26
CA ILE A 589 6.64 20.50 16.75
C ILE A 589 7.98 21.24 16.80
N LEU A 590 9.04 20.55 17.21
CA LEU A 590 10.36 21.15 17.39
C LEU A 590 11.16 21.28 16.09
N ASN A 591 10.57 20.95 14.93
CA ASN A 591 11.26 20.85 13.63
C ASN A 591 12.57 20.06 13.69
N ARG A 592 12.64 19.05 14.56
CA ARG A 592 13.82 18.19 14.67
C ARG A 592 13.76 17.16 13.55
N HIS A 593 14.76 17.14 12.68
CA HIS A 593 14.89 16.09 11.67
C HIS A 593 14.86 14.71 12.35
N ALA A 594 14.02 13.82 11.83
CA ALA A 594 14.04 12.40 12.18
C ALA A 594 15.42 11.85 11.80
N ARG A 595 16.18 11.39 12.78
CA ARG A 595 17.43 10.63 12.54
C ARG A 595 17.13 9.15 12.52
#